data_AF-A0A1B6HDE2-F1
#
_entry.id   AF-A0A1B6HDE2-F1
#
_cell.length_a   1.000
_cell.length_b   1.000
_cell.length_c   1.000
_cell.angle_alpha   90.00
_cell.angle_beta   90.00
_cell.angle_gamma   90.00
#
_symmetry.space_group_name_H-M   'P 1'
#
loop_
_entity.id
_entity.type
_entity.pdbx_description
1 polymer ?
#
loop_
_entity_poly.entity_id
_entity_poly.type
_entity_poly.pdbx_seq_one_letter_code
_entity_poly.pdbx_strand_id
1 'polypeptide(L)'
;MLTQHIYRIATEHGLDAQNYICKTCDQHVGINFQLAKVCGLTGAYYCSECFCPDPTNEYCVIPARVIYNWDFRRYSVSHKASEFLSQVHLYPMFDISLINPKIYSVVEEMSRLKELRVQLNFLQAYLLTCKANAVESLQKQIWPREYLYENIHLYSLADLIQASSGVLESTLQKVVDSSRNHILSCTLCIQKGFICEICKDPKVIFPFDLDKTYRCKDCCGVYHDKCLQAGQLCPKCLRIQQRLLSTDSS
;
A
#
# COMPACT_ATOMS: atom_id res chain seq x y z
N MET A 1 10.86 11.22 19.84
CA MET A 1 9.67 11.64 19.06
C MET A 1 8.77 10.44 18.84
N LEU A 2 7.44 10.59 18.77
CA LEU A 2 6.52 9.44 18.62
C LEU A 2 6.64 8.70 17.28
N THR A 3 7.18 9.36 16.25
CA THR A 3 7.44 8.80 14.93
C THR A 3 8.30 7.54 14.94
N GLN A 4 9.26 7.42 15.87
CA GLN A 4 10.11 6.23 15.99
C GLN A 4 9.34 4.96 16.39
N HIS A 5 8.15 5.11 16.96
CA HIS A 5 7.31 3.99 17.43
C HIS A 5 6.34 3.49 16.34
N ILE A 6 6.23 4.18 15.20
CA ILE A 6 5.37 3.76 14.10
C ILE A 6 5.83 2.41 13.51
N TYR A 7 7.14 2.19 13.42
CA TYR A 7 7.74 1.05 12.73
C TYR A 7 8.31 -0.02 13.67
N ARG A 8 8.02 0.07 14.97
CA ARG A 8 8.54 -0.86 15.98
C ARG A 8 7.43 -1.28 16.92
N ILE A 9 7.28 -2.59 17.13
CA ILE A 9 6.42 -3.12 18.19
C ILE A 9 7.10 -2.81 19.52
N ALA A 10 6.46 -2.00 20.36
CA ALA A 10 7.00 -1.63 21.65
C ALA A 10 7.02 -2.81 22.62
N THR A 11 8.07 -2.86 23.44
CA THR A 11 8.25 -3.79 24.54
C THR A 11 8.13 -3.03 25.85
N GLU A 12 7.36 -3.57 26.79
CA GLU A 12 7.29 -3.05 28.15
C GLU A 12 8.56 -3.43 28.90
N HIS A 13 9.23 -2.45 29.50
CA HIS A 13 10.51 -2.64 30.20
C HIS A 13 10.39 -2.65 31.73
N GLY A 14 9.17 -2.48 32.27
CA GLY A 14 8.95 -2.30 33.70
C GLY A 14 8.97 -0.84 34.15
N LEU A 15 8.31 -0.58 35.28
CA LEU A 15 8.19 0.76 35.85
C LEU A 15 9.50 1.25 36.50
N ASP A 16 10.32 0.31 36.98
CA ASP A 16 11.66 0.52 37.52
C ASP A 16 12.63 1.05 36.45
N ALA A 17 12.53 0.55 35.22
CA ALA A 17 13.34 1.02 34.08
C ALA A 17 13.08 2.50 33.71
N GLN A 18 11.99 3.09 34.21
CA GLN A 18 11.66 4.51 34.06
C GLN A 18 11.67 5.26 35.41
N ASN A 19 12.41 4.74 36.40
CA ASN A 19 12.58 5.34 37.72
C ASN A 19 11.26 5.68 38.43
N TYR A 20 10.19 4.90 38.16
CA TYR A 20 8.86 5.16 38.73
C TYR A 20 8.32 6.57 38.40
N ILE A 21 8.65 7.10 37.22
CA ILE A 21 8.30 8.44 36.79
C ILE A 21 7.45 8.38 35.51
N CYS A 22 6.39 9.18 35.43
CA CYS A 22 5.56 9.33 34.25
C CYS A 22 6.39 9.84 33.07
N LYS A 23 6.30 9.17 31.92
CA LYS A 23 7.10 9.48 30.73
C LYS A 23 6.88 10.89 30.15
N THR A 24 5.81 11.58 30.54
CA THR A 24 5.41 12.89 29.98
C THR A 24 5.60 14.06 30.94
N CYS A 25 5.16 13.93 32.20
CA CYS A 25 5.09 15.05 33.15
C CYS A 25 6.06 14.93 34.32
N ASP A 26 6.91 13.90 34.31
CA ASP A 26 7.93 13.62 35.33
C ASP A 26 7.41 13.39 36.76
N GLN A 27 6.10 13.25 36.96
CA GLN A 27 5.50 12.91 38.25
C GLN A 27 5.78 11.44 38.63
N HIS A 28 5.98 11.19 39.92
CA HIS A 28 6.12 9.82 40.43
C HIS A 28 4.81 9.03 40.26
N VAL A 29 4.93 7.77 39.85
CA VAL A 29 3.83 6.84 39.58
C VAL A 29 4.18 5.45 40.14
N GLY A 30 3.17 4.65 40.50
CA GLY A 30 3.35 3.32 41.08
C GLY A 30 2.61 3.15 42.40
N ILE A 31 2.99 2.12 43.17
CA ILE A 31 2.23 1.65 44.35
C ILE A 31 2.01 2.75 45.40
N ASN A 32 3.02 3.58 45.65
CA ASN A 32 2.96 4.65 46.66
C ASN A 32 2.47 5.99 46.09
N PHE A 33 2.10 6.02 44.80
CA PHE A 33 1.75 7.23 44.06
C PHE A 33 0.48 7.00 43.24
N GLN A 34 0.26 7.79 42.18
CA GLN A 34 -0.82 7.54 41.24
C GLN A 34 -0.57 6.25 40.45
N LEU A 35 -1.67 5.56 40.09
CA LEU A 35 -1.62 4.35 39.26
C LEU A 35 -0.94 4.65 37.92
N ALA A 36 0.03 3.80 37.56
CA ALA A 36 0.72 3.86 36.28
C ALA A 36 -0.04 3.04 35.22
N LYS A 37 -0.19 3.57 34.01
CA LYS A 37 -0.77 2.86 32.85
C LYS A 37 0.26 2.76 31.72
N VAL A 38 0.32 1.61 31.05
CA VAL A 38 1.26 1.33 29.95
C VAL A 38 0.66 1.69 28.60
N CYS A 39 1.40 2.44 27.78
CA CYS A 39 0.93 2.87 26.46
C CYS A 39 1.30 1.83 25.40
N GLY A 40 0.31 1.29 24.67
CA GLY A 40 0.50 0.28 23.63
C GLY A 40 1.37 0.70 22.45
N LEU A 41 1.47 2.01 22.18
CA LEU A 41 2.37 2.56 21.13
C LEU A 41 3.83 2.64 21.61
N THR A 42 4.09 3.16 22.82
CA THR A 42 5.44 3.51 23.28
C THR A 42 6.06 2.46 24.19
N GLY A 43 5.26 1.62 24.84
CA GLY A 43 5.68 0.66 25.87
C GLY A 43 6.08 1.30 27.20
N ALA A 44 5.94 2.62 27.33
CA ALA A 44 6.26 3.36 28.56
C ALA A 44 5.03 3.51 29.46
N TYR A 45 5.25 3.80 30.75
CA TYR A 45 4.19 4.09 31.68
C TYR A 45 3.97 5.59 31.89
N TYR A 46 2.71 5.93 32.13
CA TYR A 46 2.23 7.30 32.32
C TYR A 46 1.30 7.36 33.53
N CYS A 47 1.21 8.53 34.17
CA CYS A 47 0.18 8.79 35.18
C CYS A 47 -1.21 8.85 34.55
N SER A 48 -2.26 8.72 35.36
CA SER A 48 -3.65 8.76 34.90
C SER A 48 -3.98 10.00 34.06
N GLU A 49 -3.49 11.18 34.45
CA GLU A 49 -3.74 12.44 33.73
C GLU A 49 -3.10 12.46 32.34
N CYS A 50 -1.86 11.97 32.21
CA CYS A 50 -1.17 11.90 30.92
C CYS A 50 -1.66 10.72 30.05
N PHE A 51 -2.23 9.70 30.68
CA PHE A 51 -2.72 8.52 29.99
C PHE A 51 -4.13 8.72 29.44
N CYS A 52 -5.04 9.37 30.19
CA CYS A 52 -6.41 9.59 29.72
C CYS A 52 -7.18 10.69 30.49
N PRO A 53 -7.47 11.83 29.84
CA PRO A 53 -8.60 12.67 30.21
C PRO A 53 -9.91 12.34 29.45
N ASP A 54 -9.87 11.62 28.32
CA ASP A 54 -11.04 11.38 27.44
C ASP A 54 -11.34 9.87 27.24
N PRO A 55 -12.53 9.37 27.61
CA PRO A 55 -12.92 7.96 27.48
C PRO A 55 -13.19 7.49 26.04
N THR A 56 -13.31 8.40 25.05
CA THR A 56 -13.55 8.04 23.64
C THR A 56 -12.27 7.69 22.88
N ASN A 57 -11.11 8.12 23.37
CA ASN A 57 -9.83 8.06 22.68
C ASN A 57 -8.78 7.16 23.37
N GLU A 58 -9.19 6.34 24.34
CA GLU A 58 -8.25 5.50 25.12
C GLU A 58 -7.62 4.39 24.26
N TYR A 59 -8.31 3.88 23.24
CA TYR A 59 -7.91 2.67 22.50
C TYR A 59 -7.66 2.92 21.01
N CYS A 60 -6.43 2.67 20.56
CA CYS A 60 -6.02 2.84 19.16
C CYS A 60 -5.43 1.57 18.56
N VAL A 61 -5.55 1.44 17.23
CA VAL A 61 -4.81 0.43 16.46
C VAL A 61 -3.35 0.87 16.34
N ILE A 62 -2.41 -0.05 16.54
CA ILE A 62 -0.97 0.25 16.55
C ILE A 62 -0.34 -0.10 15.19
N PRO A 63 0.21 0.86 14.42
CA PRO A 63 0.71 0.62 13.06
C PRO A 63 1.70 -0.54 12.94
N ALA A 64 2.72 -0.60 13.81
CA ALA A 64 3.71 -1.67 13.78
C ALA A 64 3.07 -3.06 13.97
N ARG A 65 2.04 -3.19 14.81
CA ARG A 65 1.34 -4.46 15.03
C ARG A 65 0.52 -4.87 13.80
N VAL A 66 -0.11 -3.91 13.13
CA VAL A 66 -0.78 -4.14 11.84
C VAL A 66 0.22 -4.64 10.80
N ILE A 67 1.34 -3.93 10.63
CA ILE A 67 2.28 -4.19 9.54
C ILE A 67 3.02 -5.52 9.72
N TYR A 68 3.47 -5.84 10.94
CA TYR A 68 4.28 -7.04 11.17
C TYR A 68 3.45 -8.27 11.54
N ASN A 69 2.30 -8.07 12.21
CA ASN A 69 1.53 -9.19 12.78
C ASN A 69 0.09 -9.27 12.24
N TRP A 70 -0.32 -8.38 11.34
CA TRP A 70 -1.70 -8.27 10.86
C TRP A 70 -2.72 -8.16 12.02
N ASP A 71 -2.32 -7.47 13.10
CA ASP A 71 -3.10 -7.35 14.33
C ASP A 71 -3.80 -5.98 14.42
N PHE A 72 -5.12 -6.02 14.28
CA PHE A 72 -5.99 -4.84 14.28
C PHE A 72 -6.71 -4.60 15.62
N ARG A 73 -6.33 -5.32 16.68
CA ARG A 73 -6.87 -5.05 18.02
C ARG A 73 -6.52 -3.62 18.44
N ARG A 74 -7.41 -3.03 19.25
CA ARG A 74 -7.17 -1.71 19.82
C ARG A 74 -6.48 -1.86 21.17
N TYR A 75 -5.48 -1.01 21.40
CA TYR A 75 -4.64 -1.01 22.59
C TYR A 75 -4.76 0.33 23.30
N SER A 76 -4.74 0.29 24.62
CA SER A 76 -4.75 1.50 25.43
C SER A 76 -3.48 2.33 25.14
N VAL A 77 -3.63 3.63 24.93
CA VAL A 77 -2.50 4.53 24.62
C VAL A 77 -2.57 5.82 25.43
N SER A 78 -1.43 6.49 25.61
CA SER A 78 -1.40 7.81 26.24
C SER A 78 -2.09 8.87 25.37
N HIS A 79 -2.53 9.97 25.98
CA HIS A 79 -3.21 11.07 25.27
C HIS A 79 -2.42 11.55 24.05
N LYS A 80 -1.13 11.88 24.25
CA LYS A 80 -0.24 12.32 23.16
C LYS A 80 -0.08 11.28 22.05
N ALA A 81 -0.08 9.99 22.40
CA ALA A 81 -0.01 8.91 21.41
C ALA A 81 -1.32 8.78 20.63
N SER A 82 -2.46 8.93 21.28
CA SER A 82 -3.78 8.94 20.65
C SER A 82 -3.94 10.09 19.64
N GLU A 83 -3.58 11.31 20.05
CA GLU A 83 -3.59 12.49 19.17
C GLU A 83 -2.69 12.28 17.95
N PHE A 84 -1.47 11.79 18.19
CA PHE A 84 -0.51 11.51 17.13
C PHE A 84 -1.02 10.46 16.14
N LEU A 85 -1.55 9.33 16.63
CA LEU A 85 -2.10 8.27 15.77
C LEU A 85 -3.28 8.77 14.95
N SER A 86 -4.10 9.67 15.51
CA SER A 86 -5.22 10.30 14.80
C SER A 86 -4.72 11.21 13.67
N GLN A 87 -3.66 11.98 13.90
CA GLN A 87 -3.07 12.87 12.90
C GLN A 87 -2.46 12.12 11.71
N VAL A 88 -1.81 10.98 11.95
CA VAL A 88 -1.16 10.18 10.89
C VAL A 88 -2.08 9.13 10.27
N HIS A 89 -3.32 8.98 10.77
CA HIS A 89 -4.23 7.90 10.40
C HIS A 89 -4.48 7.80 8.88
N LEU A 90 -4.70 8.94 8.24
CA LEU A 90 -4.98 9.06 6.81
C LEU A 90 -3.74 9.32 5.95
N TYR A 91 -2.57 9.55 6.58
CA TYR A 91 -1.37 9.92 5.86
C TYR A 91 -0.69 8.67 5.26
N PRO A 92 -0.47 8.62 3.93
CA PRO A 92 0.14 7.46 3.28
C PRO A 92 1.66 7.46 3.51
N MET A 93 2.13 6.70 4.49
CA MET A 93 3.56 6.65 4.85
C MET A 93 4.14 5.23 4.92
N PHE A 94 3.32 4.21 4.71
CA PHE A 94 3.77 2.81 4.82
C PHE A 94 4.10 2.25 3.45
N ASP A 95 5.37 2.30 3.05
CA ASP A 95 5.85 1.50 1.92
C ASP A 95 6.03 0.05 2.36
N ILE A 96 5.01 -0.77 2.11
CA ILE A 96 4.96 -2.16 2.53
C ILE A 96 6.05 -3.00 1.84
N SER A 97 6.48 -2.63 0.64
CA SER A 97 7.54 -3.36 -0.07
C SER A 97 8.90 -3.22 0.61
N LEU A 98 9.12 -2.09 1.31
CA LEU A 98 10.34 -1.82 2.07
C LEU A 98 10.23 -2.34 3.51
N ILE A 99 9.06 -2.18 4.15
CA ILE A 99 8.90 -2.47 5.58
C ILE A 99 8.67 -3.97 5.85
N ASN A 100 7.72 -4.60 5.13
CA ASN A 100 7.39 -6.01 5.30
C ASN A 100 6.88 -6.63 3.98
N PRO A 101 7.77 -6.86 2.99
CA PRO A 101 7.35 -7.37 1.68
C PRO A 101 6.69 -8.76 1.74
N LYS A 102 7.00 -9.56 2.77
CA LYS A 102 6.43 -10.91 2.96
C LYS A 102 4.92 -10.88 3.20
N ILE A 103 4.36 -9.75 3.65
CA ILE A 103 2.92 -9.63 3.90
C ILE A 103 2.10 -9.96 2.65
N TYR A 104 2.59 -9.59 1.47
CA TYR A 104 1.92 -9.88 0.20
C TYR A 104 1.84 -11.37 -0.15
N SER A 105 2.71 -12.20 0.44
CA SER A 105 2.69 -13.66 0.22
C SER A 105 1.99 -14.44 1.33
N VAL A 106 1.73 -13.81 2.48
CA VAL A 106 1.21 -14.47 3.68
C VAL A 106 -0.23 -14.03 3.99
N VAL A 107 -0.58 -12.79 3.63
CA VAL A 107 -1.90 -12.19 3.86
C VAL A 107 -2.62 -12.06 2.52
N GLU A 108 -3.74 -12.76 2.38
CA GLU A 108 -4.48 -12.85 1.13
C GLU A 108 -5.04 -11.50 0.69
N GLU A 109 -5.60 -10.73 1.62
CA GLU A 109 -6.17 -9.39 1.37
C GLU A 109 -5.11 -8.45 0.80
N MET A 110 -3.88 -8.53 1.31
CA MET A 110 -2.77 -7.73 0.80
C MET A 110 -2.32 -8.18 -0.59
N SER A 111 -2.32 -9.50 -0.86
CA SER A 111 -2.04 -10.03 -2.20
C SER A 111 -3.03 -9.49 -3.23
N ARG A 112 -4.34 -9.62 -2.95
CA ARG A 112 -5.41 -9.13 -3.82
C ARG A 112 -5.33 -7.63 -4.04
N LEU A 113 -5.12 -6.86 -2.98
CA LEU A 113 -4.96 -5.41 -3.09
C LEU A 113 -3.74 -5.01 -3.92
N LYS A 114 -2.62 -5.74 -3.80
CA LYS A 114 -1.46 -5.48 -4.64
C LYS A 114 -1.79 -5.70 -6.12
N GLU A 115 -2.48 -6.78 -6.46
CA GLU A 115 -2.91 -7.05 -7.84
C GLU A 115 -3.82 -5.93 -8.37
N LEU A 116 -4.84 -5.54 -7.61
CA LEU A 116 -5.75 -4.44 -7.98
C LEU A 116 -4.99 -3.13 -8.19
N ARG A 117 -4.04 -2.80 -7.32
CA ARG A 117 -3.24 -1.58 -7.44
C ARG A 117 -2.26 -1.63 -8.61
N VAL A 118 -1.68 -2.78 -8.94
CA VAL A 118 -0.89 -2.98 -10.17
C VAL A 118 -1.78 -2.79 -11.40
N GLN A 119 -2.99 -3.33 -11.40
CA GLN A 119 -3.95 -3.13 -12.50
C GLN A 119 -4.29 -1.65 -12.65
N LEU A 120 -4.66 -0.96 -11.57
CA LEU A 120 -4.94 0.48 -11.60
C LEU A 120 -3.75 1.29 -12.09
N ASN A 121 -2.53 0.93 -11.68
CA ASN A 121 -1.32 1.59 -12.13
C ASN A 121 -1.14 1.49 -13.65
N PHE A 122 -1.47 0.34 -14.26
CA PHE A 122 -1.49 0.22 -15.72
C PHE A 122 -2.67 0.97 -16.35
N LEU A 123 -3.87 0.82 -15.80
CA LEU A 123 -5.10 1.45 -16.31
C LEU A 123 -4.96 2.98 -16.37
N GLN A 124 -4.35 3.60 -15.36
CA GLN A 124 -4.18 5.06 -15.31
C GLN A 124 -3.45 5.60 -16.56
N ALA A 125 -2.45 4.87 -17.09
CA ALA A 125 -1.65 5.33 -18.21
C ALA A 125 -2.48 5.44 -19.50
N TYR A 126 -3.49 4.57 -19.65
CA TYR A 126 -4.45 4.65 -20.75
C TYR A 126 -5.42 5.80 -20.57
N LEU A 127 -5.94 5.98 -19.35
CA LEU A 127 -6.95 7.00 -19.03
C LEU A 127 -6.38 8.43 -19.10
N LEU A 128 -5.15 8.64 -18.62
CA LEU A 128 -4.45 9.93 -18.67
C LEU A 128 -4.27 10.44 -20.10
N THR A 129 -4.08 9.53 -21.05
CA THR A 129 -3.84 9.87 -22.45
C THR A 129 -5.10 9.72 -23.32
N CYS A 130 -6.27 9.52 -22.69
CA CYS A 130 -7.56 9.40 -23.39
C CYS A 130 -8.19 10.78 -23.61
N LYS A 131 -8.67 11.04 -24.84
CA LYS A 131 -9.29 12.33 -25.20
C LYS A 131 -10.70 12.53 -24.63
N ALA A 132 -11.31 11.49 -24.03
CA ALA A 132 -12.64 11.56 -23.42
C ALA A 132 -12.61 12.03 -21.96
N ASN A 133 -11.48 12.58 -21.48
CA ASN A 133 -11.25 12.98 -20.08
C ASN A 133 -11.59 11.90 -19.05
N ALA A 134 -11.37 10.63 -19.42
CA ALA A 134 -11.72 9.48 -18.58
C ALA A 134 -10.94 9.44 -17.25
N VAL A 135 -9.78 10.11 -17.20
CA VAL A 135 -8.98 10.25 -15.97
C VAL A 135 -9.74 10.99 -14.86
N GLU A 136 -10.60 11.97 -15.18
CA GLU A 136 -11.38 12.69 -14.16
C GLU A 136 -12.35 11.76 -13.44
N SER A 137 -12.89 10.75 -14.14
CA SER A 137 -13.76 9.73 -13.52
C SER A 137 -12.98 8.86 -12.54
N LEU A 138 -11.77 8.42 -12.91
CA LEU A 138 -10.87 7.69 -12.01
C LEU A 138 -10.54 8.51 -10.76
N GLN A 139 -10.12 9.77 -10.95
CA GLN A 139 -9.77 10.67 -9.86
C GLN A 139 -10.95 10.89 -8.90
N LYS A 140 -12.16 11.15 -9.41
CA LYS A 140 -13.36 11.32 -8.57
C LYS A 140 -13.70 10.07 -7.75
N GLN A 141 -13.45 8.87 -8.28
CA GLN A 141 -13.75 7.62 -7.58
C GLN A 141 -12.76 7.31 -6.45
N ILE A 142 -11.51 7.80 -6.56
CA ILE A 142 -10.43 7.50 -5.59
C ILE A 142 -10.07 8.69 -4.69
N TRP A 143 -10.48 9.91 -5.03
CA TRP A 143 -10.19 11.12 -4.27
C TRP A 143 -10.45 10.95 -2.76
N PRO A 144 -9.53 11.37 -1.86
CA PRO A 144 -8.24 12.05 -2.10
C PRO A 144 -7.03 11.10 -2.07
N ARG A 145 -7.17 9.87 -2.59
CA ARG A 145 -6.20 8.77 -2.41
C ARG A 145 -5.50 8.36 -3.71
N GLU A 146 -5.08 9.30 -4.54
CA GLU A 146 -4.42 9.05 -5.83
C GLU A 146 -3.17 8.16 -5.74
N TYR A 147 -2.46 8.23 -4.61
CA TYR A 147 -1.34 7.35 -4.31
C TYR A 147 -1.71 5.85 -4.41
N LEU A 148 -3.00 5.49 -4.31
CA LEU A 148 -3.47 4.13 -4.49
C LEU A 148 -3.18 3.57 -5.89
N TYR A 149 -3.18 4.40 -6.92
CA TYR A 149 -2.81 3.98 -8.27
C TYR A 149 -1.42 4.49 -8.72
N GLU A 150 -0.88 5.52 -8.10
CA GLU A 150 0.47 6.05 -8.42
C GLU A 150 1.58 5.23 -7.76
N ASN A 151 1.43 4.88 -6.49
CA ASN A 151 2.46 4.26 -5.66
C ASN A 151 1.97 2.95 -5.07
N ILE A 152 2.01 1.86 -5.84
CA ILE A 152 1.41 0.53 -5.55
C ILE A 152 1.68 0.02 -4.12
N HIS A 153 2.83 0.35 -3.53
CA HIS A 153 3.26 -0.15 -2.22
C HIS A 153 3.00 0.79 -1.05
N LEU A 154 2.53 2.02 -1.30
CA LEU A 154 2.32 3.03 -0.27
C LEU A 154 0.91 2.97 0.32
N TYR A 155 0.77 2.85 1.64
CA TYR A 155 -0.52 2.78 2.34
C TYR A 155 -0.56 3.77 3.51
N SER A 156 -1.78 4.21 3.87
CA SER A 156 -2.07 4.81 5.18
C SER A 156 -2.53 3.74 6.18
N LEU A 157 -2.63 4.09 7.47
CA LEU A 157 -3.19 3.17 8.47
C LEU A 157 -4.67 2.88 8.17
N ALA A 158 -5.41 3.89 7.72
CA ALA A 158 -6.80 3.73 7.32
C ALA A 158 -6.97 2.73 6.17
N ASP A 159 -6.07 2.74 5.19
CA ASP A 159 -6.11 1.77 4.08
C ASP A 159 -5.88 0.34 4.57
N LEU A 160 -4.91 0.13 5.48
CA LEU A 160 -4.65 -1.21 6.04
C LEU A 160 -5.83 -1.71 6.87
N ILE A 161 -6.52 -0.82 7.60
CA ILE A 161 -7.77 -1.18 8.30
C ILE A 161 -8.87 -1.53 7.30
N GLN A 162 -9.05 -0.75 6.23
CA GLN A 162 -10.03 -1.05 5.18
C GLN A 162 -9.65 -2.28 4.34
N ALA A 163 -8.37 -2.63 4.29
CA ALA A 163 -7.89 -3.88 3.71
C ALA A 163 -8.39 -5.07 4.54
N SER A 164 -8.22 -5.02 5.86
CA SER A 164 -8.66 -6.10 6.76
C SER A 164 -10.17 -6.34 6.76
N SER A 165 -10.97 -5.32 6.42
CA SER A 165 -12.43 -5.43 6.34
C SER A 165 -12.95 -5.67 4.91
N GLY A 166 -12.08 -5.75 3.90
CA GLY A 166 -12.46 -5.92 2.49
C GLY A 166 -13.09 -4.68 1.83
N VAL A 167 -13.25 -3.57 2.57
CA VAL A 167 -13.82 -2.32 2.06
C VAL A 167 -12.93 -1.70 0.97
N LEU A 168 -11.62 -1.72 1.17
CA LEU A 168 -10.68 -1.18 0.19
C LEU A 168 -10.66 -2.05 -1.07
N GLU A 169 -10.63 -3.37 -0.92
CA GLU A 169 -10.67 -4.33 -2.04
C GLU A 169 -11.92 -4.10 -2.90
N SER A 170 -13.09 -4.07 -2.27
CA SER A 170 -14.37 -3.83 -2.94
C SER A 170 -14.41 -2.48 -3.67
N THR A 171 -13.81 -1.44 -3.08
CA THR A 171 -13.70 -0.12 -3.69
C THR A 171 -12.80 -0.18 -4.92
N LEU A 172 -11.58 -0.71 -4.79
CA LEU A 172 -10.62 -0.74 -5.89
C LEU A 172 -11.09 -1.65 -7.03
N GLN A 173 -11.74 -2.78 -6.75
CA GLN A 173 -12.30 -3.66 -7.77
C GLN A 173 -13.30 -2.91 -8.66
N LYS A 174 -14.23 -2.13 -8.08
CA LYS A 174 -15.18 -1.32 -8.85
C LYS A 174 -14.49 -0.31 -9.76
N VAL A 175 -13.43 0.33 -9.26
CA VAL A 175 -12.65 1.31 -10.03
C VAL A 175 -11.89 0.63 -11.17
N VAL A 176 -11.29 -0.54 -10.92
CA VAL A 176 -10.65 -1.37 -11.93
C VAL A 176 -11.66 -1.74 -13.02
N ASP A 177 -12.82 -2.27 -12.64
CA ASP A 177 -13.85 -2.71 -13.58
C ASP A 177 -14.35 -1.56 -14.44
N SER A 178 -14.64 -0.40 -13.82
CA SER A 178 -15.05 0.82 -14.52
C SER A 178 -13.99 1.28 -15.53
N SER A 179 -12.73 1.36 -15.10
CA SER A 179 -11.60 1.78 -15.93
C SER A 179 -11.34 0.82 -17.09
N ARG A 180 -11.42 -0.49 -16.81
CA ARG A 180 -11.29 -1.55 -17.80
C ARG A 180 -12.40 -1.48 -18.83
N ASN A 181 -13.64 -1.34 -18.40
CA ASN A 181 -14.81 -1.22 -19.29
C ASN A 181 -14.68 0.00 -20.21
N HIS A 182 -14.19 1.13 -19.69
CA HIS A 182 -13.88 2.28 -20.53
C HIS A 182 -12.84 1.94 -21.61
N ILE A 183 -11.71 1.34 -21.25
CA ILE A 183 -10.63 1.03 -22.20
C ILE A 183 -11.11 0.08 -23.30
N LEU A 184 -11.88 -0.94 -22.94
CA LEU A 184 -12.37 -1.95 -23.88
C LEU A 184 -13.48 -1.42 -24.80
N SER A 185 -14.25 -0.41 -24.37
CA SER A 185 -15.31 0.21 -25.17
C SER A 185 -14.88 1.48 -25.90
N CYS A 186 -13.75 2.09 -25.51
CA CYS A 186 -13.25 3.32 -26.10
C CYS A 186 -12.40 3.03 -27.35
N THR A 187 -12.84 3.59 -28.49
CA THR A 187 -12.17 3.45 -29.80
C THR A 187 -10.74 3.98 -29.83
N LEU A 188 -10.37 4.88 -28.92
CA LEU A 188 -9.00 5.42 -28.81
C LEU A 188 -8.12 4.60 -27.87
N CYS A 189 -8.65 4.16 -26.73
CA CYS A 189 -7.88 3.40 -25.75
C CYS A 189 -7.57 1.99 -26.24
N ILE A 190 -8.51 1.35 -26.94
CA ILE A 190 -8.32 0.00 -27.48
C ILE A 190 -7.12 -0.06 -28.45
N GLN A 191 -6.87 1.01 -29.21
CA GLN A 191 -5.76 1.10 -30.16
C GLN A 191 -4.38 1.16 -29.50
N LYS A 192 -4.32 1.43 -28.20
CA LYS A 192 -3.07 1.46 -27.41
C LYS A 192 -2.74 0.09 -26.79
N GLY A 193 -3.58 -0.91 -27.01
CA GLY A 193 -3.29 -2.28 -26.61
C GLY A 193 -2.18 -2.89 -27.47
N PHE A 194 -1.84 -4.14 -27.17
CA PHE A 194 -0.73 -4.84 -27.82
C PHE A 194 -1.25 -6.01 -28.64
N ILE A 195 -0.50 -6.36 -29.68
CA ILE A 195 -0.61 -7.65 -30.38
C ILE A 195 0.61 -8.47 -29.98
N CYS A 196 0.41 -9.72 -29.56
CA CYS A 196 1.52 -10.57 -29.15
C CYS A 196 2.41 -10.91 -30.37
N GLU A 197 3.67 -10.48 -30.37
CA GLU A 197 4.57 -10.67 -31.52
C GLU A 197 4.94 -12.15 -31.78
N ILE A 198 4.72 -13.02 -30.79
CA ILE A 198 5.08 -14.44 -30.83
C ILE A 198 3.99 -15.25 -31.54
N CYS A 199 2.77 -15.26 -31.00
CA CYS A 199 1.65 -16.00 -31.60
C CYS A 199 0.95 -15.24 -32.73
N LYS A 200 1.09 -13.91 -32.78
CA LYS A 200 0.44 -13.01 -33.77
C LYS A 200 -1.08 -13.14 -33.83
N ASP A 201 -1.71 -13.58 -32.74
CA ASP A 201 -3.16 -13.54 -32.58
C ASP A 201 -3.64 -12.09 -32.72
N PRO A 202 -4.60 -11.78 -33.61
CA PRO A 202 -5.10 -10.42 -33.80
C PRO A 202 -5.86 -9.86 -32.59
N LYS A 203 -6.17 -10.69 -31.59
CA LYS A 203 -6.79 -10.26 -30.35
C LYS A 203 -5.86 -9.33 -29.57
N VAL A 204 -6.35 -8.12 -29.32
CA VAL A 204 -5.64 -7.11 -28.51
C VAL A 204 -5.52 -7.57 -27.06
N ILE A 205 -4.32 -7.43 -26.50
CA ILE A 205 -4.00 -7.74 -25.10
C ILE A 205 -3.50 -6.50 -24.36
N PHE A 206 -3.65 -6.50 -23.03
CA PHE A 206 -3.31 -5.36 -22.19
C PHE A 206 -2.48 -5.78 -20.98
N PRO A 207 -1.57 -4.91 -20.50
CA PRO A 207 -0.72 -5.21 -19.35
C PRO A 207 -1.48 -5.27 -18.01
N PHE A 208 -2.73 -4.80 -17.96
CA PHE A 208 -3.59 -4.94 -16.77
C PHE A 208 -4.28 -6.33 -16.69
N ASP A 209 -4.14 -7.18 -17.71
CA ASP A 209 -4.58 -8.58 -17.69
C ASP A 209 -3.49 -9.48 -17.08
N LEU A 210 -3.24 -9.30 -15.78
CA LEU A 210 -2.09 -9.90 -15.07
C LEU A 210 -2.07 -11.44 -15.11
N ASP A 211 -3.23 -12.08 -15.25
CA ASP A 211 -3.41 -13.53 -15.30
C ASP A 211 -3.21 -14.12 -16.71
N LYS A 212 -3.27 -13.29 -17.75
CA LYS A 212 -3.23 -13.73 -19.15
C LYS A 212 -2.03 -13.20 -19.91
N THR A 213 -1.36 -12.19 -19.37
CA THR A 213 -0.30 -11.46 -20.06
C THR A 213 0.95 -11.32 -19.22
N TYR A 214 2.07 -11.30 -19.91
CA TYR A 214 3.36 -10.98 -19.36
C TYR A 214 3.89 -9.69 -20.00
N ARG A 215 4.28 -8.72 -19.16
CA ARG A 215 4.94 -7.49 -19.58
C ARG A 215 6.44 -7.60 -19.33
N CYS A 216 7.23 -7.52 -20.39
CA CYS A 216 8.69 -7.47 -20.30
C CYS A 216 9.12 -6.25 -19.46
N LYS A 217 10.01 -6.46 -18.49
CA LYS A 217 10.48 -5.41 -17.58
C LYS A 217 11.39 -4.38 -18.27
N ASP A 218 12.10 -4.78 -19.32
CA ASP A 218 13.08 -3.93 -20.00
C ASP A 218 12.45 -3.08 -21.12
N CYS A 219 11.77 -3.74 -22.07
CA CYS A 219 11.22 -3.04 -23.26
C CYS A 219 9.73 -2.69 -23.15
N CYS A 220 9.09 -3.04 -22.04
CA CYS A 220 7.67 -2.85 -21.76
C CYS A 220 6.71 -3.53 -22.77
N GLY A 221 7.21 -4.42 -23.63
CA GLY A 221 6.39 -5.21 -24.55
C GLY A 221 5.48 -6.18 -23.79
N VAL A 222 4.26 -6.37 -24.30
CA VAL A 222 3.24 -7.25 -23.70
C VAL A 222 3.02 -8.46 -24.59
N TYR A 223 2.99 -9.64 -23.97
CA TYR A 223 2.84 -10.94 -24.60
C TYR A 223 1.79 -11.74 -23.83
N HIS A 224 1.19 -12.77 -24.44
CA HIS A 224 0.45 -13.74 -23.66
C HIS A 224 1.39 -14.44 -22.67
N ASP A 225 0.91 -14.74 -21.46
CA ASP A 225 1.71 -15.42 -20.44
C ASP A 225 2.26 -16.77 -20.95
N LYS A 226 1.44 -17.50 -21.72
CA LYS A 226 1.85 -18.76 -22.38
C LYS A 226 2.91 -18.58 -23.49
N CYS A 227 3.10 -17.36 -24.00
CA CYS A 227 4.04 -17.06 -25.07
C CYS A 227 5.40 -16.56 -24.55
N LEU A 228 5.41 -15.80 -23.45
CA LEU A 228 6.64 -15.32 -22.83
C LEU A 228 6.43 -15.22 -21.31
N GLN A 229 7.36 -15.78 -20.55
CA GLN A 229 7.37 -15.77 -19.09
C GLN A 229 8.66 -15.17 -18.55
N ALA A 230 8.69 -14.89 -17.24
CA ALA A 230 9.87 -14.38 -16.57
C ALA A 230 11.08 -15.31 -16.75
N GLY A 231 12.25 -14.71 -17.05
CA GLY A 231 13.51 -15.44 -17.28
C GLY A 231 13.73 -15.90 -18.72
N GLN A 232 12.72 -15.82 -19.59
CA GLN A 232 12.87 -16.11 -21.02
C GLN A 232 13.39 -14.88 -21.79
N LEU A 233 14.08 -15.14 -22.91
CA LEU A 233 14.60 -14.08 -23.79
C LEU A 233 13.46 -13.37 -24.52
N CYS A 234 13.32 -12.07 -24.27
CA CYS A 234 12.31 -11.25 -24.94
C CYS A 234 12.71 -10.95 -26.41
N PRO A 235 11.88 -11.30 -27.42
CA PRO A 235 12.23 -11.11 -28.83
C PRO A 235 12.39 -9.62 -29.21
N LYS A 236 11.64 -8.71 -28.58
CA LYS A 236 11.81 -7.27 -28.80
C LYS A 236 13.14 -6.77 -28.23
N CYS A 237 13.53 -7.20 -27.03
CA CYS A 237 14.83 -6.85 -26.45
C CYS A 237 16.00 -7.34 -27.31
N LEU A 238 15.92 -8.58 -27.81
CA LEU A 238 16.95 -9.13 -28.72
C LEU A 238 17.09 -8.29 -29.99
N ARG A 239 15.98 -7.89 -30.62
CA ARG A 239 16.01 -7.01 -31.80
C ARG A 239 16.60 -5.63 -31.49
N ILE A 240 16.31 -5.06 -30.32
CA ILE A 240 16.88 -3.77 -29.89
C ILE A 240 18.39 -3.92 -29.70
N GLN A 241 18.86 -4.96 -29.01
CA GLN A 241 20.28 -5.21 -28.79
C GLN A 241 21.04 -5.42 -30.10
N GLN A 242 20.51 -6.20 -31.03
CA GLN A 242 21.12 -6.41 -32.35
C GLN A 242 21.28 -5.09 -33.13
N ARG A 243 20.29 -4.19 -33.08
CA ARG A 243 20.37 -2.87 -33.72
C ARG A 243 21.46 -2.00 -33.11
N LEU A 244 21.58 -1.99 -31.78
CA LEU A 244 22.62 -1.23 -31.08
C LEU A 244 24.03 -1.73 -31.43
N LEU A 245 24.23 -3.05 -31.48
CA LEU A 245 25.51 -3.64 -31.87
C LEU A 245 25.87 -3.31 -33.33
N SER A 246 24.88 -3.27 -34.23
CA SER A 246 25.12 -2.90 -35.63
C SER A 246 25.49 -1.41 -35.81
N THR A 247 24.98 -0.52 -34.96
CA THR A 247 25.32 0.91 -35.02
C THR A 247 26.68 1.24 -34.41
N ASP A 248 27.15 0.47 -33.42
CA ASP A 248 28.49 0.66 -32.83
C ASP A 248 29.62 0.07 -33.71
N SER A 249 29.26 -0.74 -34.71
CA SER A 249 30.19 -1.35 -35.66
C SER A 249 30.42 -0.51 -36.93
N SER A 250 29.77 0.66 -37.03
CA SER A 250 29.79 1.57 -38.21
C SER A 250 30.39 2.91 -37.83
#